data_AF-A0A4Y3KEJ9-F1
#
_entry.id   AF-A0A4Y3KEJ9-F1
#
_cell.length_a   1.000
_cell.length_b   1.000
_cell.length_c   1.000
_cell.angle_alpha   90.00
_cell.angle_beta   90.00
_cell.angle_gamma   90.00
#
_symmetry.space_group_name_H-M   'P 1'
#
loop_
_entity.id
_entity.type
_entity.pdbx_description
1 polymer ?
#
loop_
_entity_poly.entity_id
_entity_poly.type
_entity_poly.pdbx_seq_one_letter_code
_entity_poly.pdbx_strand_id
1 'polypeptide(L)' 'MIDALRRQRNDCVPKSNQNPRYLRYSNAVSALLWLIDDLRAEESV' A
#
# COMPACT_ATOMS: atom_id res chain seq x y z
N MET A 1 5.81 -8.73 1.63
CA MET A 1 5.82 -7.81 0.46
C MET A 1 5.25 -6.42 0.80
N ILE A 2 4.06 -6.35 1.41
CA ILE A 2 3.43 -5.07 1.80
C ILE A 2 4.28 -4.25 2.79
N ASP A 3 4.99 -4.88 3.72
CA ASP A 3 5.84 -4.17 4.69
C ASP A 3 7.07 -3.52 4.05
N ALA A 4 7.58 -4.10 2.95
CA ALA A 4 8.65 -3.47 2.19
C ALA A 4 8.15 -2.18 1.52
N LEU A 5 6.95 -2.21 0.93
CA LEU A 5 6.33 -1.02 0.34
C LEU A 5 6.00 0.03 1.41
N ARG A 6 5.53 -0.39 2.59
CA ARG A 6 5.30 0.52 3.74
C ARG A 6 6.58 1.19 4.20
N ARG A 7 7.69 0.46 4.30
CA ARG A 7 9.02 1.03 4.61
C ARG A 7 9.44 2.05 3.56
N GLN A 8 9.40 1.67 2.28
CA GLN A 8 9.76 2.56 1.17
C GLN A 8 8.88 3.82 1.09
N ARG A 9 7.58 3.70 1.39
CA ARG A 9 6.67 4.86 1.52
C ARG A 9 7.09 5.77 2.67
N ASN A 10 7.44 5.20 3.83
CA ASN A 10 7.81 5.96 5.01
C ASN A 10 9.14 6.72 4.84
N ASP A 11 10.03 6.23 3.98
CA ASP A 11 11.30 6.87 3.64
C ASP A 11 11.15 8.03 2.64
N CYS A 12 9.97 8.22 2.04
CA CYS A 12 9.74 9.30 1.10
C CYS A 12 9.56 10.65 1.81
N VAL A 13 10.24 11.69 1.30
CA VAL A 13 10.10 13.08 1.74
C VAL A 13 9.90 13.98 0.51
N PRO A 14 8.86 14.83 0.45
CA PRO A 14 7.79 14.95 1.44
C PRO A 14 6.84 13.73 1.41
N LYS A 15 6.19 13.45 2.54
CA LYS A 15 5.10 12.45 2.67
C LYS A 15 3.79 13.04 2.17
N SER A 16 3.77 13.39 0.88
CA SER A 16 2.66 14.09 0.23
C SER A 16 2.34 13.42 -1.09
N ASN A 17 1.09 13.52 -1.53
CA ASN A 17 0.66 13.03 -2.83
C ASN A 17 1.31 13.81 -4.00
N GLN A 18 1.91 14.97 -3.72
CA GLN A 18 2.75 15.69 -4.68
C GLN A 18 4.09 15.00 -4.93
N ASN A 19 4.54 14.11 -4.03
CA ASN A 19 5.72 13.26 -4.26
C ASN A 19 5.29 12.00 -5.03
N PRO A 20 5.70 11.84 -6.29
CA PRO A 20 5.25 10.71 -7.12
C PRO A 20 5.75 9.36 -6.60
N ARG A 21 6.85 9.32 -5.86
CA ARG A 21 7.35 8.09 -5.24
C ARG A 21 6.50 7.72 -4.02
N TYR A 22 6.18 8.68 -3.16
CA TYR A 22 5.26 8.47 -2.03
C TYR A 22 3.89 8.01 -2.52
N LEU A 23 3.32 8.70 -3.51
CA LEU A 23 2.00 8.39 -4.07
C LEU A 23 1.95 6.95 -4.62
N ARG A 24 2.94 6.54 -5.41
CA ARG A 24 3.00 5.18 -5.96
C ARG A 24 3.04 4.11 -4.87
N TYR A 25 3.89 4.27 -3.86
CA TYR A 25 3.93 3.30 -2.76
C TYR A 25 2.66 3.32 -1.91
N SER A 26 2.06 4.49 -1.70
CA SER A 26 0.78 4.61 -0.99
C SER A 26 -0.32 3.85 -1.74
N ASN A 27 -0.46 4.07 -3.05
CA ASN A 27 -1.46 3.40 -3.87
C ASN A 27 -1.25 1.88 -3.89
N ALA A 28 -0.02 1.43 -4.05
CA ALA A 28 0.30 0.00 -4.04
C ALA A 28 -0.04 -0.66 -2.70
N VAL A 29 0.28 -0.01 -1.57
CA VAL A 29 -0.09 -0.51 -0.23
C VAL A 29 -1.60 -0.60 -0.08
N SER A 30 -2.35 0.43 -0.50
CA SER A 30 -3.82 0.41 -0.42
C SER A 30 -4.44 -0.70 -1.26
N ALA A 31 -3.99 -0.87 -2.52
CA ALA A 31 -4.50 -1.90 -3.40
C ALA A 31 -4.24 -3.31 -2.85
N LEU A 32 -3.06 -3.56 -2.28
CA LEU A 32 -2.75 -4.85 -1.65
C LEU A 32 -3.59 -5.12 -0.41
N LEU A 33 -3.96 -4.09 0.37
CA LEU A 33 -4.85 -4.27 1.52
C LEU A 33 -6.24 -4.70 1.06
N TRP A 34 -6.78 -4.07 0.02
CA TRP A 34 -8.08 -4.45 -0.54
C TRP A 34 -8.08 -5.89 -1.03
N LEU A 35 -7.06 -6.31 -1.79
CA LEU A 35 -6.95 -7.69 -2.26
C LEU A 35 -6.88 -8.70 -1.10
N ILE A 36 -6.18 -8.36 0.00
CA ILE A 36 -6.12 -9.23 1.18
C ILE A 36 -7.50 -9.34 1.83
N ASP A 37 -8.23 -8.24 1.93
CA ASP A 37 -9.57 -8.23 2.52
C ASP A 37 -10.57 -9.00 1.64
N ASP A 38 -10.49 -8.89 0.32
CA ASP A 38 -11.30 -9.67 -0.63
C ASP A 38 -11.03 -11.17 -0.48
N LEU A 39 -9.76 -11.59 -0.44
CA LEU A 39 -9.39 -13.00 -0.26
C LEU A 39 -9.90 -13.57 1.06
N ARG A 40 -9.84 -12.80 2.15
CA ARG A 40 -10.38 -13.21 3.45
C ARG A 40 -11.90 -13.36 3.43
N ALA A 41 -12.58 -12.48 2.69
CA ALA A 41 -14.02 -12.57 2.52
C ALA A 41 -14.40 -13.84 1.75
N GLU A 42 -13.63 -14.21 0.73
CA GLU A 42 -13.81 -15.46 -0.04
C GLU A 42 -13.55 -16.72 0.79
N GLU A 43 -12.53 -16.73 1.65
CA GLU A 43 -12.24 -17.88 2.55
C GLU A 43 -13.32 -18.13 3.62
N SER A 44 -14.15 -17.13 3.89
CA SER A 44 -15.22 -17.20 4.90
C SER A 44 -16.57 -17.69 4.33
N VAL A 45 -16.62 -18.04 3.05
CA VAL A 45 -17.78 -18.57 2.30
C VAL A 45 -17.66 -20.08 2.13
#